data_AF-A0A919BK97-F1
#
_entry.id   AF-A0A919BK97-F1
#
_cell.length_a   1.000
_cell.length_b   1.000
_cell.length_c   1.000
_cell.angle_alpha   90.00
_cell.angle_beta   90.00
_cell.angle_gamma   90.00
#
_symmetry.space_group_name_H-M   'P 1'
#
loop_
_entity.id
_entity.type
_entity.pdbx_description
1 polymer ?
#
loop_
_entity_poly.entity_id
_entity_poly.type
_entity_poly.pdbx_seq_one_letter_code
_entity_poly.pdbx_strand_id
1 'polypeptide(L)'
;MDMKLNAEKIIKERQSKAWSQQHLADVSGLSLRTIQRVENNGTGSLETIKSLAACFEIKVDSLYQEQPSTLNKSANTQTTIVRKGNIQVLSFTTMLLVLACYILLKTPNSYASNIKIKAQEVKIHKKGDVAEFYNDVSIEVGRGVTFEIDSYEEVEMTDKSMFVIKLPDSEIIVHQIKIEVSETGLVIHTDYAKKFSH
;
A
#
# COMPACT_ATOMS: atom_id res chain seq x y z
N MET A 1 18.39 36.61 -11.08
CA MET A 1 17.72 37.12 -9.87
C MET A 1 16.42 36.36 -9.74
N ASP A 2 16.18 35.70 -8.61
CA ASP A 2 14.90 35.03 -8.34
C ASP A 2 13.91 36.09 -7.83
N MET A 3 12.69 36.06 -8.37
CA MET A 3 11.63 37.00 -7.98
C MET A 3 10.66 36.32 -7.01
N LYS A 4 10.12 37.09 -6.07
CA LYS A 4 9.13 36.60 -5.11
C LYS A 4 7.73 36.59 -5.71
N LEU A 5 7.08 35.44 -5.64
CA LEU A 5 5.77 35.14 -6.21
C LEU A 5 4.77 34.87 -5.10
N ASN A 6 3.51 35.16 -5.37
CA ASN A 6 2.41 34.73 -4.54
C ASN A 6 2.09 33.26 -4.84
N ALA A 7 2.69 32.36 -4.04
CA ALA A 7 2.50 30.92 -4.16
C ALA A 7 1.03 30.51 -3.99
N GLU A 8 0.29 31.13 -3.07
CA GLU A 8 -1.14 30.84 -2.84
C GLU A 8 -1.97 31.11 -4.07
N LYS A 9 -1.68 32.22 -4.77
CA LYS A 9 -2.38 32.57 -6.00
C LYS A 9 -2.12 31.57 -7.11
N ILE A 10 -0.87 31.10 -7.26
CA ILE A 10 -0.51 30.10 -8.26
C ILE A 10 -1.25 28.77 -7.98
N ILE A 11 -1.29 28.33 -6.73
CA ILE A 11 -2.05 27.14 -6.31
C ILE A 11 -3.54 27.32 -6.62
N LYS A 12 -4.10 28.50 -6.33
CA LYS A 12 -5.50 28.82 -6.58
C LYS A 12 -5.85 28.75 -8.07
N GLU A 13 -5.04 29.35 -8.95
CA GLU A 13 -5.29 29.31 -10.40
C GLU A 13 -5.12 27.89 -10.97
N ARG A 14 -4.17 27.10 -10.43
CA ARG A 14 -4.04 25.70 -10.81
C ARG A 14 -5.28 24.89 -10.43
N GLN A 15 -5.79 25.08 -9.21
CA GLN A 15 -6.99 24.39 -8.72
C GLN A 15 -8.27 24.84 -9.42
N SER A 16 -8.39 26.12 -9.79
CA SER A 16 -9.55 26.65 -10.51
C SER A 16 -9.71 25.99 -11.90
N LYS A 17 -8.59 25.62 -12.54
CA LYS A 17 -8.56 24.88 -13.80
C LYS A 17 -8.53 23.34 -13.62
N ALA A 18 -8.67 22.84 -12.39
CA ALA A 18 -8.62 21.42 -12.04
C ALA A 18 -7.33 20.69 -12.48
N TRP A 19 -6.20 21.40 -12.48
CA TRP A 19 -4.92 20.88 -12.95
C TRP A 19 -4.10 20.24 -11.82
N SER A 20 -3.47 19.10 -12.13
CA SER A 20 -2.40 18.53 -11.28
C SER A 20 -1.11 19.35 -11.45
N GLN A 21 -0.17 19.22 -10.51
CA GLN A 21 1.15 19.87 -10.65
C GLN A 21 1.89 19.40 -11.91
N GLN A 22 1.73 18.11 -12.25
CA GLN A 22 2.27 17.55 -13.48
C GLN A 22 1.61 18.18 -14.72
N HIS A 23 0.28 18.30 -14.72
CA HIS A 23 -0.42 18.91 -15.85
C HIS A 23 -0.01 20.38 -16.03
N LEU A 24 0.12 21.15 -14.95
CA LEU A 24 0.63 22.53 -15.02
C LEU A 24 2.06 22.59 -15.58
N ALA A 25 2.93 21.65 -15.20
CA ALA A 25 4.28 21.56 -15.74
C ALA A 25 4.25 21.35 -17.26
N ASP A 26 3.41 20.42 -17.72
CA ASP A 26 3.25 20.08 -19.13
C ASP A 26 2.72 21.28 -19.94
N VAL A 27 1.67 21.97 -19.46
CA VAL A 27 1.06 23.10 -20.20
C VAL A 27 1.86 24.40 -20.12
N SER A 28 2.69 24.58 -19.08
CA SER A 28 3.55 25.77 -18.94
C SER A 28 4.94 25.58 -19.55
N GLY A 29 5.29 24.38 -20.01
CA GLY A 29 6.63 24.06 -20.51
C GLY A 29 7.72 24.11 -19.44
N LEU A 30 7.34 24.01 -18.16
CA LEU A 30 8.24 24.03 -17.02
C LEU A 30 8.45 22.61 -16.47
N SER A 31 9.57 22.36 -15.80
CA SER A 31 9.74 21.08 -15.10
C SER A 31 8.80 20.98 -13.90
N LEU A 32 8.36 19.75 -13.55
CA LEU A 32 7.59 19.51 -12.33
C LEU A 32 8.29 20.07 -11.08
N ARG A 33 9.63 19.94 -11.01
CA ARG A 33 10.45 20.49 -9.93
C ARG A 33 10.35 22.01 -9.84
N THR A 34 10.25 22.69 -10.99
CA THR A 34 10.05 24.15 -11.04
C THR A 34 8.69 24.52 -10.48
N ILE A 35 7.62 23.81 -10.87
CA ILE A 35 6.27 24.04 -10.34
C ILE A 35 6.23 23.84 -8.83
N GLN A 36 6.78 22.74 -8.33
CA GLN A 36 6.87 22.45 -6.90
C GLN A 36 7.66 23.53 -6.15
N ARG A 37 8.79 23.99 -6.71
CA ARG A 37 9.58 25.06 -6.10
C ARG A 37 8.80 26.38 -6.04
N VAL A 38 8.06 26.71 -7.10
CA VAL A 38 7.25 27.93 -7.14
C VAL A 38 6.08 27.86 -6.15
N GLU A 39 5.39 26.72 -6.06
CA GLU A 39 4.27 26.54 -5.12
C GLU A 39 4.73 26.43 -3.65
N ASN A 40 5.92 25.88 -3.38
CA ASN A 40 6.43 25.73 -2.01
C ASN A 40 7.19 26.95 -1.51
N ASN A 41 8.05 27.53 -2.36
CA ASN A 41 9.00 28.57 -1.95
C ASN A 41 8.64 29.95 -2.49
N GLY A 42 7.63 30.08 -3.35
CA GLY A 42 7.23 31.37 -3.93
C GLY A 42 8.36 32.06 -4.69
N THR A 43 9.24 31.31 -5.36
CA THR A 43 10.40 31.86 -6.07
C THR A 43 10.55 31.25 -7.45
N GLY A 44 10.85 32.11 -8.44
CA GLY A 44 11.04 31.70 -9.83
C GLY A 44 11.82 32.71 -10.66
N SER A 45 12.33 32.27 -11.81
CA SER A 45 12.95 33.15 -12.81
C SER A 45 11.87 33.97 -13.52
N LEU A 46 12.24 35.10 -14.13
CA LEU A 46 11.31 35.91 -14.93
C LEU A 46 10.63 35.08 -16.06
N GLU A 47 11.36 34.14 -16.66
CA GLU A 47 10.83 33.23 -17.68
C GLU A 47 9.78 32.27 -17.10
N THR A 48 10.02 31.74 -15.89
CA THR A 48 9.05 30.90 -15.16
C THR A 48 7.75 31.67 -14.95
N ILE A 49 7.85 32.94 -14.56
CA ILE A 49 6.69 33.79 -14.25
C ILE A 49 5.91 34.12 -15.51
N LYS A 50 6.60 34.48 -16.60
CA LYS A 50 5.96 34.73 -17.90
C LYS A 50 5.22 33.49 -18.40
N SER A 51 5.82 32.32 -18.26
CA SER A 51 5.23 31.04 -18.68
C SER A 51 3.97 30.71 -17.87
N LEU A 52 4.01 30.90 -16.55
CA LEU A 52 2.83 30.72 -15.68
C LEU A 52 1.74 31.74 -15.97
N ALA A 53 2.08 33.02 -16.15
CA ALA A 53 1.13 34.08 -16.48
C ALA A 53 0.42 33.82 -17.82
N ALA A 54 1.17 33.39 -18.84
CA ALA A 54 0.62 33.02 -20.14
C ALA A 54 -0.32 31.80 -20.03
N CYS A 55 0.08 30.77 -19.28
CA CYS A 55 -0.71 29.56 -19.06
C CYS A 55 -2.02 29.82 -18.30
N PHE A 56 -2.00 30.75 -17.34
CA PHE A 56 -3.19 31.15 -16.59
C PHE A 56 -4.02 32.25 -17.27
N GLU A 57 -3.53 32.83 -18.37
CA GLU A 57 -4.16 33.97 -19.07
C GLU A 57 -4.35 35.20 -18.17
N ILE A 58 -3.38 35.47 -17.30
CA ILE A 58 -3.39 36.61 -16.37
C ILE A 58 -2.18 37.52 -16.57
N LYS A 59 -2.26 38.74 -16.04
CA LYS A 59 -1.12 39.68 -16.07
C LYS A 59 0.01 39.17 -15.16
N VAL A 60 1.26 39.31 -15.63
CA VAL A 60 2.48 38.97 -14.88
C VAL A 60 2.51 39.65 -13.51
N ASP A 61 2.12 40.93 -13.44
CA ASP A 61 2.12 41.71 -12.19
C ASP A 61 1.25 41.10 -11.10
N SER A 62 0.20 40.38 -11.53
CA SER A 62 -0.76 39.78 -10.63
C SER A 62 -0.18 38.57 -9.90
N LEU A 63 0.93 37.99 -10.37
CA LEU A 63 1.59 36.84 -9.74
C LEU A 63 2.60 37.24 -8.67
N TYR A 64 3.00 38.52 -8.56
CA TYR A 64 3.94 38.95 -7.54
C TYR A 64 3.28 39.00 -6.15
N GLN A 65 4.12 38.81 -5.13
CA GLN A 65 3.69 38.95 -3.75
C GLN A 65 3.48 40.44 -3.42
N GLU A 66 2.25 40.84 -3.12
CA GLU A 66 1.95 42.18 -2.61
C GLU A 66 2.66 42.37 -1.26
N GLN A 67 3.45 43.44 -1.11
CA GLN A 67 4.01 43.80 0.19
C GLN A 67 2.90 44.42 1.06
N PRO A 68 2.76 44.03 2.34
CA PRO A 68 1.71 44.54 3.18
C PRO A 68 1.99 46.01 3.53
N SER A 69 1.20 46.92 2.96
CA SER A 69 1.06 48.27 3.51
C SER A 69 0.29 48.17 4.83
N THR A 70 0.98 48.41 5.92
CA THR A 70 0.46 48.42 7.29
C THR A 70 -0.50 49.58 7.52
N LEU A 71 -1.77 49.31 7.88
CA LEU A 71 -2.57 50.22 8.69
C LEU A 71 -3.41 49.43 9.71
N ASN A 72 -3.02 49.59 10.97
CA ASN A 72 -3.66 49.09 12.18
C ASN A 72 -4.90 49.93 12.53
N LYS A 73 -5.97 49.30 13.04
CA LYS A 73 -6.50 49.68 14.37
C LYS A 73 -7.37 48.59 15.02
N SER A 74 -6.89 48.19 16.18
CA SER A 74 -7.46 47.45 17.29
C SER A 74 -8.97 47.62 17.52
N ALA A 75 -9.71 46.54 17.79
CA ALA A 75 -10.03 46.14 19.17
C ALA A 75 -11.23 45.14 19.23
N ASN A 76 -11.01 44.11 20.03
CA ASN A 76 -11.93 43.48 20.97
C ASN A 76 -12.77 42.24 20.59
N THR A 77 -12.63 41.28 21.51
CA THR A 77 -13.56 40.22 21.96
C THR A 77 -13.85 39.02 21.05
N GLN A 78 -13.49 37.86 21.61
CA GLN A 78 -13.86 36.52 21.19
C GLN A 78 -15.34 36.42 20.77
N THR A 79 -15.58 35.90 19.57
CA THR A 79 -16.75 35.04 19.28
C THR A 79 -16.34 33.97 18.28
N THR A 80 -16.08 32.80 18.84
CA THR A 80 -16.16 31.51 18.19
C THR A 80 -17.57 31.33 17.59
N ILE A 81 -17.77 31.54 16.28
CA ILE A 81 -18.83 30.83 15.52
C ILE A 81 -18.32 30.46 14.13
N VAL A 82 -17.73 29.26 14.08
CA VAL A 82 -18.01 28.19 13.11
C VAL A 82 -18.36 28.61 11.67
N ARG A 83 -17.36 28.53 10.77
CA ARG A 83 -17.62 28.12 9.37
C ARG A 83 -17.12 26.69 9.19
N LYS A 84 -18.06 25.76 9.43
CA LYS A 84 -18.00 24.33 9.07
C LYS A 84 -17.56 24.20 7.61
N GLY A 85 -16.42 23.57 7.38
CA GLY A 85 -15.86 23.34 6.05
C GLY A 85 -14.62 22.46 6.12
N ASN A 86 -14.84 21.18 6.45
CA ASN A 86 -13.97 20.03 6.19
C ASN A 86 -12.65 19.86 6.96
N ILE A 87 -12.49 20.42 8.16
CA ILE A 87 -11.44 19.94 9.09
C ILE A 87 -11.82 18.59 9.74
N GLN A 88 -13.10 18.20 9.69
CA GLN A 88 -13.49 16.85 10.09
C GLN A 88 -12.92 15.77 9.16
N VAL A 89 -12.79 16.04 7.85
CA VAL A 89 -12.33 15.02 6.90
C VAL A 89 -10.85 14.71 7.10
N LEU A 90 -9.98 15.70 7.33
CA LEU A 90 -8.54 15.46 7.48
C LEU A 90 -8.19 14.71 8.77
N SER A 91 -8.92 15.00 9.87
CA SER A 91 -8.77 14.25 11.13
C SER A 91 -9.36 12.85 11.02
N PHE A 92 -10.49 12.68 10.32
CA PHE A 92 -11.08 11.36 10.11
C PHE A 92 -10.26 10.52 9.13
N THR A 93 -9.62 11.11 8.11
CA THR A 93 -8.77 10.35 7.18
C THR A 93 -7.50 9.88 7.85
N THR A 94 -6.88 10.72 8.69
CA THR A 94 -5.67 10.30 9.43
C THR A 94 -6.05 9.33 10.54
N MET A 95 -7.19 9.51 11.21
CA MET A 95 -7.71 8.55 12.18
C MET A 95 -8.14 7.23 11.51
N LEU A 96 -8.76 7.25 10.32
CA LEU A 96 -9.08 6.04 9.53
C LEU A 96 -7.84 5.37 9.01
N LEU A 97 -6.82 6.12 8.60
CA LEU A 97 -5.56 5.56 8.11
C LEU A 97 -4.71 5.01 9.25
N VAL A 98 -4.71 5.65 10.42
CA VAL A 98 -4.07 5.13 11.63
C VAL A 98 -4.87 3.97 12.20
N LEU A 99 -6.20 3.98 12.14
CA LEU A 99 -7.05 2.84 12.52
C LEU A 99 -6.89 1.70 11.51
N ALA A 100 -6.81 1.98 10.21
CA ALA A 100 -6.54 0.99 9.18
C ALA A 100 -5.13 0.43 9.30
N CYS A 101 -4.11 1.26 9.57
CA CYS A 101 -2.76 0.78 9.89
C CYS A 101 -2.71 0.02 11.20
N TYR A 102 -3.44 0.46 12.23
CA TYR A 102 -3.54 -0.25 13.50
C TYR A 102 -4.25 -1.59 13.31
N ILE A 103 -5.30 -1.65 12.49
CA ILE A 103 -5.95 -2.88 12.05
C ILE A 103 -4.98 -3.70 11.22
N LEU A 104 -4.20 -3.16 10.27
CA LEU A 104 -3.22 -3.91 9.47
C LEU A 104 -2.03 -4.43 10.30
N LEU A 105 -1.66 -3.73 11.38
CA LEU A 105 -0.59 -4.11 12.31
C LEU A 105 -1.08 -5.04 13.44
N LYS A 106 -2.39 -5.07 13.72
CA LYS A 106 -3.05 -5.90 14.75
C LYS A 106 -3.88 -7.04 14.17
N THR A 107 -4.23 -6.99 12.88
CA THR A 107 -4.53 -8.19 12.13
C THR A 107 -3.24 -8.96 12.23
N PRO A 108 -3.21 -10.15 12.86
CA PRO A 108 -2.17 -11.05 12.47
C PRO A 108 -2.23 -11.04 10.93
N ASN A 109 -1.10 -10.88 10.26
CA ASN A 109 -0.94 -11.50 8.95
C ASN A 109 -1.04 -13.03 9.19
N SER A 110 -2.16 -13.48 9.73
CA SER A 110 -2.78 -14.71 9.32
C SER A 110 -3.18 -14.43 7.88
N TYR A 111 -2.18 -14.54 6.99
CA TYR A 111 -2.27 -15.61 6.04
C TYR A 111 -2.77 -16.81 6.84
N ALA A 112 -4.09 -16.93 7.00
CA ALA A 112 -4.67 -18.24 6.98
C ALA A 112 -4.21 -18.71 5.61
N SER A 113 -3.06 -19.40 5.57
CA SER A 113 -2.71 -20.19 4.41
C SER A 113 -4.02 -20.91 4.14
N ASN A 114 -4.63 -20.69 2.97
CA ASN A 114 -5.91 -21.31 2.62
C ASN A 114 -5.69 -22.82 2.40
N ILE A 115 -4.89 -23.42 3.25
CA ILE A 115 -4.31 -24.73 3.25
C ILE A 115 -5.00 -25.44 4.40
N LYS A 116 -5.99 -26.24 4.05
CA LYS A 116 -6.69 -27.08 5.03
C LYS A 116 -6.12 -28.48 4.88
N ILE A 117 -5.60 -29.02 5.97
CA ILE A 117 -5.18 -30.42 6.04
C ILE A 117 -6.24 -31.17 6.83
N LYS A 118 -6.88 -32.16 6.22
CA LYS A 118 -7.79 -33.10 6.88
C LYS A 118 -7.12 -34.47 6.92
N ALA A 119 -7.30 -35.21 8.00
CA ALA A 119 -6.79 -36.56 8.19
C ALA A 119 -7.65 -37.28 9.24
N GLN A 120 -7.57 -38.61 9.30
CA GLN A 120 -8.27 -39.37 10.34
C GLN A 120 -7.55 -39.31 11.68
N GLU A 121 -6.22 -39.25 11.68
CA GLU A 121 -5.41 -39.15 12.90
C GLU A 121 -4.35 -38.04 12.75
N VAL A 122 -4.15 -37.28 13.83
CA VAL A 122 -3.18 -36.17 13.90
C VAL A 122 -2.35 -36.29 15.18
N LYS A 123 -1.02 -36.27 15.03
CA LYS A 123 -0.05 -36.22 16.14
C LYS A 123 0.68 -34.89 16.11
N ILE A 124 0.57 -34.13 17.20
CA ILE A 124 1.22 -32.82 17.34
C ILE A 124 2.42 -32.97 18.28
N HIS A 125 3.62 -32.63 17.79
CA HIS A 125 4.85 -32.70 18.54
C HIS A 125 5.21 -31.31 19.06
N LYS A 126 5.15 -31.10 20.39
CA LYS A 126 5.50 -29.81 21.04
C LYS A 126 6.97 -29.40 20.89
N LYS A 127 7.83 -30.29 20.41
CA LYS A 127 9.26 -30.05 20.22
C LYS A 127 9.49 -29.80 18.73
N GLY A 128 9.44 -28.53 18.32
CA GLY A 128 9.74 -28.09 16.95
C GLY A 128 8.53 -27.81 16.03
N ASP A 129 7.34 -27.56 16.59
CA ASP A 129 6.12 -27.20 15.85
C ASP A 129 5.82 -28.10 14.63
N VAL A 130 6.02 -29.40 14.83
CA VAL A 130 5.81 -30.45 13.83
C VAL A 130 4.45 -31.12 14.05
N ALA A 131 3.67 -31.27 12.98
CA ALA A 131 2.43 -32.03 12.98
C ALA A 131 2.51 -33.18 11.96
N GLU A 132 2.14 -34.39 12.40
CA GLU A 132 2.06 -35.58 11.57
C GLU A 132 0.61 -36.00 11.37
N PHE A 133 0.24 -36.28 10.13
CA PHE A 133 -1.13 -36.59 9.69
C PHE A 133 -1.14 -37.98 9.07
N TYR A 134 -2.12 -38.80 9.47
CA TYR A 134 -2.19 -40.21 9.10
C TYR A 134 -3.59 -40.56 8.60
N ASN A 135 -3.61 -41.45 7.59
CA ASN A 135 -4.79 -42.08 6.99
C ASN A 135 -5.75 -41.07 6.33
N ASP A 136 -5.96 -41.24 5.02
CA ASP A 136 -6.86 -40.39 4.21
C ASP A 136 -6.57 -38.89 4.39
N VAL A 137 -5.31 -38.51 4.19
CA VAL A 137 -4.87 -37.13 4.32
C VAL A 137 -5.25 -36.37 3.05
N SER A 138 -6.01 -35.30 3.20
CA SER A 138 -6.33 -34.36 2.12
C SER A 138 -5.82 -32.96 2.46
N ILE A 139 -4.98 -32.42 1.59
CA ILE A 139 -4.44 -31.07 1.69
C ILE A 139 -5.10 -30.24 0.59
N GLU A 140 -5.97 -29.31 0.99
CA GLU A 140 -6.64 -28.37 0.10
C GLU A 140 -5.88 -27.05 0.09
N VAL A 141 -5.23 -26.73 -1.02
CA VAL A 141 -4.52 -25.46 -1.25
C VAL A 141 -5.45 -24.51 -2.01
N GLY A 142 -5.94 -23.48 -1.31
CA GLY A 142 -6.88 -22.51 -1.86
C GLY A 142 -6.26 -21.58 -2.91
N ARG A 143 -7.12 -20.99 -3.74
CA ARG A 143 -6.72 -20.06 -4.82
C ARG A 143 -5.92 -18.87 -4.29
N GLY A 144 -4.88 -18.49 -5.03
CA GLY A 144 -4.00 -17.37 -4.68
C GLY A 144 -2.83 -17.73 -3.74
N VAL A 145 -2.72 -18.99 -3.32
CA VAL A 145 -1.53 -19.50 -2.61
C VAL A 145 -0.50 -19.98 -3.63
N THR A 146 0.69 -19.40 -3.61
CA THR A 146 1.86 -19.91 -4.33
C THR A 146 2.51 -21.01 -3.52
N PHE A 147 2.78 -22.15 -4.14
CA PHE A 147 3.52 -23.27 -3.56
C PHE A 147 4.39 -23.90 -4.63
N GLU A 148 5.49 -24.51 -4.22
CA GLU A 148 6.38 -25.30 -5.08
C GLU A 148 6.32 -26.77 -4.65
N ILE A 149 6.30 -27.68 -5.61
CA ILE A 149 6.39 -29.12 -5.37
C ILE A 149 7.76 -29.58 -5.86
N ASP A 150 8.62 -29.99 -4.93
CA ASP A 150 9.91 -30.60 -5.23
C ASP A 150 9.85 -32.12 -4.95
N SER A 151 10.47 -32.92 -5.81
CA SER A 151 10.73 -34.33 -5.51
C SER A 151 11.89 -34.42 -4.52
N TYR A 152 11.71 -35.16 -3.44
CA TYR A 152 12.74 -35.38 -2.43
C TYR A 152 13.17 -36.85 -2.46
N GLU A 153 14.42 -37.10 -2.82
CA GLU A 153 15.07 -38.40 -2.66
C GLU A 153 15.75 -38.42 -1.29
N GLU A 154 15.17 -39.12 -0.33
CA GLU A 154 15.88 -39.38 0.93
C GLU A 154 16.83 -40.58 0.74
N VAL A 155 18.08 -40.41 1.17
CA VAL A 155 19.17 -41.38 0.99
C VAL A 155 19.02 -42.62 1.90
N GLU A 156 18.03 -42.65 2.80
CA GLU A 156 17.75 -43.80 3.64
C GLU A 156 16.51 -44.57 3.17
N MET A 157 16.73 -45.87 2.96
CA MET A 157 15.85 -46.91 2.42
C MET A 157 14.39 -46.86 2.90
N THR A 158 13.58 -46.01 2.28
CA THR A 158 12.14 -46.23 2.16
C THR A 158 11.77 -46.13 0.69
N ASP A 159 11.18 -47.20 0.16
CA ASP A 159 10.80 -47.38 -1.26
C ASP A 159 9.61 -46.50 -1.68
N LYS A 160 9.53 -45.28 -1.14
CA LYS A 160 8.42 -44.35 -1.32
C LYS A 160 8.96 -43.01 -1.80
N SER A 161 8.63 -42.65 -3.03
CA SER A 161 8.86 -41.30 -3.54
C SER A 161 8.20 -40.28 -2.63
N MET A 162 9.02 -39.40 -2.04
CA MET A 162 8.57 -38.28 -1.23
C MET A 162 8.52 -37.02 -2.07
N PHE A 163 7.54 -36.16 -1.76
CA PHE A 163 7.50 -34.81 -2.30
C PHE A 163 7.42 -33.80 -1.17
N VAL A 164 8.05 -32.66 -1.38
CA VAL A 164 8.06 -31.53 -0.46
C VAL A 164 7.25 -30.41 -1.07
N ILE A 165 6.21 -30.00 -0.37
CA ILE A 165 5.41 -28.83 -0.69
C ILE A 165 5.95 -27.66 0.12
N LYS A 166 6.61 -26.72 -0.55
CA LYS A 166 7.15 -25.50 0.08
C LYS A 166 6.10 -24.42 0.12
N LEU A 167 5.88 -23.88 1.32
CA LEU A 167 4.94 -22.81 1.63
C LEU A 167 5.71 -21.64 2.26
N PRO A 168 5.16 -20.41 2.27
CA PRO A 168 5.88 -19.24 2.78
C PRO A 168 6.46 -19.40 4.20
N ASP A 169 5.73 -20.06 5.10
CA ASP A 169 6.11 -20.24 6.50
C ASP A 169 6.15 -21.72 6.94
N SER A 170 6.07 -22.67 5.99
CA SER A 170 6.04 -24.10 6.33
C SER A 170 6.47 -25.00 5.18
N GLU A 171 6.84 -26.22 5.52
CA GLU A 171 7.12 -27.28 4.54
C GLU A 171 6.25 -28.50 4.86
N ILE A 172 5.68 -29.13 3.85
CA ILE A 172 4.89 -30.36 4.00
C ILE A 172 5.51 -31.48 3.18
N ILE A 173 5.92 -32.56 3.86
CA ILE A 173 6.42 -33.78 3.24
C ILE A 173 5.27 -34.78 3.11
N VAL A 174 5.11 -35.37 1.93
CA VAL A 174 3.98 -36.26 1.58
C VAL A 174 4.45 -37.49 0.78
N HIS A 175 3.74 -38.61 0.94
CA HIS A 175 4.01 -39.88 0.22
C HIS A 175 2.88 -40.26 -0.73
N GLN A 176 3.18 -40.91 -1.87
CA GLN A 176 2.15 -41.52 -2.76
C GLN A 176 0.97 -40.58 -3.06
N ILE A 177 1.25 -39.53 -3.83
CA ILE A 177 0.35 -38.39 -3.98
C ILE A 177 -0.60 -38.58 -5.17
N LYS A 178 -1.86 -38.21 -4.98
CA LYS A 178 -2.80 -37.92 -6.07
C LYS A 178 -3.23 -36.46 -6.01
N ILE A 179 -3.09 -35.74 -7.12
CA ILE A 179 -3.45 -34.32 -7.24
C ILE A 179 -4.75 -34.18 -8.04
N GLU A 180 -5.69 -33.39 -7.53
CA GLU A 180 -6.97 -33.08 -8.16
C GLU A 180 -7.23 -31.57 -8.12
N VAL A 181 -7.83 -31.02 -9.17
CA VAL A 181 -8.23 -29.60 -9.20
C VAL A 181 -9.71 -29.51 -8.85
N SER A 182 -10.05 -28.77 -7.80
CA SER A 182 -11.43 -28.55 -7.35
C SER A 182 -11.90 -27.13 -7.68
N GLU A 183 -13.19 -26.85 -7.41
CA GLU A 183 -13.75 -25.50 -7.53
C GLU A 183 -13.09 -24.49 -6.56
N THR A 184 -12.55 -24.98 -5.44
CA THR A 184 -11.97 -24.16 -4.36
C THR A 184 -10.44 -24.03 -4.44
N GLY A 185 -9.76 -24.92 -5.17
CA GLY A 185 -8.30 -24.90 -5.26
C GLY A 185 -7.71 -26.22 -5.76
N LEU A 186 -6.47 -26.50 -5.35
CA LEU A 186 -5.79 -27.76 -5.62
C LEU A 186 -5.95 -28.68 -4.40
N VAL A 187 -6.34 -29.94 -4.61
CA VAL A 187 -6.47 -30.94 -3.55
C VAL A 187 -5.42 -32.03 -3.75
N ILE A 188 -4.69 -32.33 -2.69
CA ILE A 188 -3.61 -33.32 -2.67
C ILE A 188 -4.03 -34.43 -1.71
N HIS A 189 -4.15 -35.65 -2.22
CA HIS A 189 -4.50 -36.84 -1.46
C HIS A 189 -3.26 -37.70 -1.20
N THR A 190 -3.09 -38.16 0.04
CA THR A 190 -1.96 -38.97 0.49
C THR A 190 -2.34 -39.78 1.75
N ASP A 191 -1.66 -40.90 2.00
CA ASP A 191 -1.84 -41.66 3.24
C ASP A 191 -1.09 -41.06 4.44
N TYR A 192 -0.09 -40.20 4.17
CA TYR A 192 0.75 -39.61 5.20
C TYR A 192 1.26 -38.22 4.81
N ALA A 193 1.18 -37.27 5.75
CA ALA A 193 1.83 -35.97 5.62
C ALA A 193 2.54 -35.55 6.91
N LYS A 194 3.67 -34.84 6.76
CA LYS A 194 4.41 -34.22 7.86
C LYS A 194 4.61 -32.74 7.59
N LYS A 195 4.06 -31.88 8.44
CA LYS A 195 4.19 -30.42 8.33
C LYS A 195 5.21 -29.89 9.34
N PHE A 196 6.16 -29.11 8.85
CA PHE A 196 7.08 -28.29 9.63
C PHE A 196 6.62 -26.84 9.56
N SER A 197 6.48 -26.17 10.71
CA SER A 197 6.17 -24.73 10.76
C SER A 197 7.42 -23.99 11.25
N HIS A 198 7.77 -22.87 10.61
CA HIS A 198 8.94 -22.06 10.95
C HIS A 198 8.61 -20.86 11.82
#